data_AF-U6D9E4-F1
#
_entry.id   AF-U6D9E4-F1
#
_cell.length_a   1.000
_cell.length_b   1.000
_cell.length_c   1.000
_cell.angle_alpha   90.00
_cell.angle_beta   90.00
_cell.angle_gamma   90.00
#
_symmetry.space_group_name_H-M   'P 1'
#
loop_
_entity.id
_entity.type
_entity.pdbx_description
1 polymer ?
#
loop_
_entity_poly.entity_id
_entity_poly.type
_entity_poly.pdbx_seq_one_letter_code
_entity_poly.pdbx_strand_id
1 'polypeptide(L)'
;RRALRKGDADLQKACLVEAVLVLDVLCRQDPSFLYRTLSCLKALHTRLCGDPARARALLPIAQFFLRHGEAAAVDSEAILQHLFTRIPCELFHSPTLAFEFVRFCGDSLPLFGRNLDILKQSFPNLFKLLAWNSPPLTSEFVELLPWLVDPGTAVEMLHALLDLPCLTAALDLQLRLSPAASERPLWDASLRNPSCLEASRDPQFQALLQHLLRAKASGTVEKLAPLHQLLQPMASCARVVQCAEAVPTLLQAFFSAVTQFADGVLANQLALLLLERCDSLYQVPQYEARVHRVLSSQFLALCALHPSLVVELAKELLEFVGSVSSVRSRGAMLASVAWAIGEYLSVSWDRRCTVEQINRFFEALEALLFELTQSRPSAALPECPPQVIAVLVTTLTKLASRSQDLIPRVSLFLSKMRTLAQSPAPSSMHREEGAAAVRARAAELLTLLKMPSVAQFAFTPSAELSKPRYHRDANT
;
A
#
# COMPACT_ATOMS: atom_id res chain seq x y z
N ARG A 1 46.28 11.84 3.74
CA ARG A 1 47.17 10.91 4.47
C ARG A 1 46.70 9.49 4.16
N ARG A 2 47.58 8.50 3.99
CA ARG A 2 47.16 7.10 3.80
C ARG A 2 46.69 6.55 5.15
N ALA A 3 45.53 5.91 5.20
CA ALA A 3 45.07 5.24 6.41
C ALA A 3 45.98 4.05 6.73
N LEU A 4 46.37 3.90 7.99
CA LEU A 4 47.22 2.80 8.44
C LEU A 4 46.38 1.67 9.06
N ARG A 5 45.20 2.01 9.61
CA ARG A 5 44.22 1.08 10.19
C ARG A 5 42.81 1.32 9.64
N LYS A 6 41.90 0.35 9.79
CA LYS A 6 40.48 0.48 9.40
C LYS A 6 39.83 1.70 10.07
N GLY A 7 40.07 1.90 11.37
CA GLY A 7 39.57 3.06 12.12
C GLY A 7 40.06 4.41 11.56
N ASP A 8 41.30 4.49 11.08
CA ASP A 8 41.82 5.71 10.45
C ASP A 8 41.10 6.00 9.13
N ALA A 9 40.77 4.97 8.36
CA ALA A 9 40.04 5.10 7.11
C ALA A 9 38.60 5.57 7.36
N ASP A 10 37.94 5.04 8.39
CA ASP A 10 36.58 5.45 8.75
C ASP A 10 36.54 6.87 9.31
N LEU A 11 37.54 7.26 10.12
CA LEU A 11 37.70 8.64 10.57
C LEU A 11 37.95 9.59 9.38
N GLN A 12 38.80 9.22 8.42
CA GLN A 12 39.03 10.03 7.22
C GLN A 12 37.75 10.25 6.40
N LYS A 13 36.88 9.24 6.29
CA LYS A 13 35.58 9.35 5.62
C LYS A 13 34.65 10.30 6.39
N ALA A 14 34.59 10.18 7.72
CA ALA A 14 33.78 11.05 8.57
C ALA A 14 34.26 12.51 8.51
N CYS A 15 35.57 12.75 8.58
CA CYS A 15 36.14 14.10 8.42
C CYS A 15 35.84 14.70 7.04
N LEU A 16 35.76 13.88 5.99
CA LEU A 16 35.40 14.35 4.66
C LEU A 16 33.94 14.82 4.60
N VAL A 17 33.01 14.06 5.18
CA VAL A 17 31.60 14.45 5.31
C VAL A 17 31.50 15.79 6.06
N GLU A 18 32.12 15.87 7.23
CA GLU A 18 32.11 17.08 8.07
C GLU A 18 32.72 18.28 7.36
N ALA A 19 33.85 18.10 6.65
CA ALA A 19 34.47 19.19 5.91
C ALA A 19 33.54 19.77 4.84
N VAL A 20 32.76 18.94 4.14
CA VAL A 20 31.77 19.43 3.16
C VAL A 20 30.64 20.20 3.85
N LEU A 21 30.15 19.72 4.99
CA LEU A 21 29.12 20.40 5.78
C LEU A 21 29.60 21.76 6.31
N VAL A 22 30.84 21.85 6.79
CA VAL A 22 31.43 23.13 7.24
C VAL A 22 31.60 24.09 6.06
N LEU A 23 32.03 23.59 4.89
CA LEU A 23 32.13 24.42 3.68
C LEU A 23 30.76 24.98 3.24
N ASP A 24 29.68 24.21 3.36
CA ASP A 24 28.31 24.68 3.15
C ASP A 24 27.95 25.81 4.13
N VAL A 25 28.20 25.63 5.43
CA VAL A 25 27.94 26.66 6.45
C VAL A 25 28.72 27.94 6.14
N LEU A 26 30.01 27.82 5.80
CA LEU A 26 30.87 28.95 5.45
C LEU A 26 30.35 29.70 4.22
N CYS A 27 29.94 29.00 3.16
CA CYS A 27 29.40 29.66 1.96
C CYS A 27 28.05 30.35 2.21
N ARG A 28 27.27 29.87 3.19
CA ARG A 28 26.04 30.55 3.63
C ARG A 28 26.32 31.83 4.43
N GLN A 29 27.40 31.86 5.20
CA GLN A 29 27.78 33.02 6.00
C GLN A 29 28.55 34.06 5.19
N ASP A 30 29.43 33.60 4.28
CA ASP A 30 30.26 34.46 3.44
C ASP A 30 30.29 33.92 1.99
N PRO A 31 29.52 34.54 1.07
CA PRO A 31 29.46 34.15 -0.34
C PRO A 31 30.80 34.28 -1.08
N SER A 32 31.81 34.98 -0.54
CA SER A 32 33.11 35.13 -1.19
C SER A 32 33.84 33.81 -1.41
N PHE A 33 33.56 32.79 -0.58
CA PHE A 33 34.14 31.45 -0.73
C PHE A 33 33.45 30.59 -1.80
N LEU A 34 32.27 30.99 -2.30
CA LEU A 34 31.36 30.11 -3.01
C LEU A 34 31.95 29.50 -4.29
N TYR A 35 32.48 30.32 -5.19
CA TYR A 35 33.02 29.84 -6.48
C TYR A 35 34.22 28.91 -6.31
N ARG A 36 35.09 29.20 -5.32
CA ARG A 36 36.23 28.35 -4.99
C ARG A 36 35.77 26.99 -4.45
N THR A 37 34.78 27.02 -3.57
CA THR A 37 34.18 25.80 -2.98
C THR A 37 33.45 24.97 -4.04
N LEU A 38 32.66 25.59 -4.92
CA LEU A 38 31.98 24.91 -6.03
C LEU A 38 32.98 24.18 -6.94
N SER A 39 34.07 24.84 -7.33
CA SER A 39 35.11 24.20 -8.14
C SER A 39 35.78 23.03 -7.41
N CYS A 40 36.06 23.19 -6.11
CA CYS A 40 36.67 22.15 -5.28
C CYS A 40 35.74 20.93 -5.13
N LEU A 41 34.47 21.16 -4.81
CA LEU A 41 33.47 20.09 -4.62
C LEU A 41 33.11 19.41 -5.93
N LYS A 42 33.17 20.09 -7.07
CA LYS A 42 32.99 19.47 -8.39
C LYS A 42 34.11 18.46 -8.69
N ALA A 43 35.36 18.83 -8.42
CA ALA A 43 36.51 17.93 -8.55
C ALA A 43 36.51 16.82 -7.50
N LEU A 44 35.98 17.07 -6.31
CA LEU A 44 35.80 16.05 -5.29
C LEU A 44 34.72 15.04 -5.72
N HIS A 45 33.56 15.51 -6.17
CA HIS A 45 32.47 14.67 -6.66
C HIS A 45 32.97 13.68 -7.72
N THR A 46 33.63 14.16 -8.79
CA THR A 46 34.14 13.30 -9.86
C THR A 46 35.10 12.21 -9.37
N ARG A 47 35.91 12.49 -8.34
CA ARG A 47 36.81 11.50 -7.72
C ARG A 47 36.07 10.49 -6.85
N LEU A 48 34.94 10.86 -6.26
CA LEU A 48 34.19 10.03 -5.33
C LEU A 48 33.09 9.20 -6.01
N CYS A 49 32.54 9.64 -7.14
CA CYS A 49 31.40 8.98 -7.82
C CYS A 49 31.61 7.48 -8.10
N GLY A 50 32.87 7.07 -8.30
CA GLY A 50 33.26 5.69 -8.60
C GLY A 50 33.50 4.79 -7.38
N ASP A 51 33.59 5.37 -6.19
CA ASP A 51 34.08 4.68 -4.99
C ASP A 51 32.93 4.46 -3.97
N PRO A 52 32.33 3.25 -3.93
CA PRO A 52 31.20 2.98 -3.04
C PRO A 52 31.57 3.13 -1.56
N ALA A 53 32.84 2.96 -1.19
CA ALA A 53 33.29 3.11 0.20
C ALA A 53 33.21 4.55 0.72
N ARG A 54 33.00 5.53 -0.17
CA ARG A 54 32.88 6.96 0.15
C ARG A 54 31.50 7.54 -0.18
N ALA A 55 30.50 6.69 -0.45
CA ALA A 55 29.16 7.11 -0.83
C ALA A 55 28.50 8.10 0.15
N ARG A 56 28.77 7.97 1.47
CA ARG A 56 28.26 8.91 2.49
C ARG A 56 28.66 10.37 2.22
N ALA A 57 29.86 10.62 1.69
CA ALA A 57 30.30 11.98 1.37
C ALA A 57 29.58 12.57 0.14
N LEU A 58 28.93 11.75 -0.69
CA LEU A 58 28.17 12.25 -1.84
C LEU A 58 26.87 12.95 -1.40
N LEU A 59 26.29 12.60 -0.25
CA LEU A 59 25.07 13.23 0.28
C LEU A 59 25.26 14.73 0.60
N PRO A 60 26.21 15.16 1.44
CA PRO A 60 26.42 16.58 1.71
C PRO A 60 26.94 17.33 0.47
N ILE A 61 27.65 16.65 -0.45
CA ILE A 61 28.04 17.24 -1.74
C ILE A 61 26.80 17.54 -2.59
N ALA A 62 25.87 16.59 -2.70
CA ALA A 62 24.62 16.79 -3.42
C ALA A 62 23.78 17.90 -2.78
N GLN A 63 23.70 17.95 -1.45
CA GLN A 63 23.01 19.01 -0.72
C GLN A 63 23.62 20.39 -1.00
N PHE A 64 24.95 20.49 -1.01
CA PHE A 64 25.65 21.72 -1.36
C PHE A 64 25.30 22.19 -2.77
N PHE A 65 25.30 21.28 -3.76
CA PHE A 65 24.93 21.62 -5.14
C PHE A 65 23.46 21.96 -5.31
N LEU A 66 22.55 21.32 -4.56
CA LEU A 66 21.13 21.70 -4.52
C LEU A 66 20.96 23.14 -4.03
N ARG A 67 21.73 23.55 -3.03
CA ARG A 67 21.61 24.89 -2.42
C ARG A 67 22.30 25.99 -3.21
N HIS A 68 23.48 25.68 -3.76
CA HIS A 68 24.39 26.69 -4.29
C HIS A 68 24.69 26.54 -5.79
N GLY A 69 24.27 25.44 -6.43
CA GLY A 69 24.63 25.11 -7.80
C GLY A 69 24.17 26.14 -8.83
N GLU A 70 23.03 26.80 -8.60
CA GLU A 70 22.50 27.83 -9.49
C GLU A 70 23.48 29.00 -9.69
N ALA A 71 24.21 29.39 -8.64
CA ALA A 71 25.15 30.52 -8.68
C ALA A 71 26.31 30.36 -9.68
N ALA A 72 26.61 29.12 -10.10
CA ALA A 72 27.64 28.82 -11.08
C ALA A 72 27.12 27.94 -12.24
N ALA A 73 25.80 27.90 -12.46
CA ALA A 73 25.16 27.05 -13.47
C ALA A 73 25.65 25.59 -13.41
N VAL A 74 25.93 25.09 -12.20
CA VAL A 74 26.29 23.68 -12.02
C VAL A 74 25.00 22.87 -12.06
N ASP A 75 24.94 21.94 -13.01
CA ASP A 75 23.80 21.06 -13.14
C ASP A 75 23.75 20.05 -11.98
N SER A 76 22.82 20.29 -11.05
CA SER A 76 22.52 19.39 -9.95
C SER A 76 21.84 18.10 -10.42
N GLU A 77 21.18 18.11 -11.59
CA GLU A 77 20.40 16.97 -12.09
C GLU A 77 21.29 15.73 -12.26
N ALA A 78 22.40 15.84 -12.98
CA ALA A 78 23.32 14.71 -13.18
C ALA A 78 23.85 14.13 -11.86
N ILE A 79 24.10 14.98 -10.87
CA ILE A 79 24.56 14.57 -9.52
C ILE A 79 23.47 13.78 -8.81
N LEU A 80 22.24 14.30 -8.81
CA LEU A 80 21.10 13.63 -8.19
C LEU A 80 20.76 12.33 -8.91
N GLN A 81 20.74 12.32 -10.25
CA GLN A 81 20.51 11.11 -11.03
C GLN A 81 21.51 10.01 -10.66
N HIS A 82 22.81 10.32 -10.57
CA HIS A 82 23.82 9.36 -10.12
C HIS A 82 23.57 8.90 -8.68
N LEU A 83 23.29 9.84 -7.78
CA LEU A 83 23.02 9.59 -6.37
C LEU A 83 21.84 8.61 -6.17
N PHE A 84 20.70 8.90 -6.79
CA PHE A 84 19.46 8.14 -6.63
C PHE A 84 19.44 6.82 -7.39
N THR A 85 20.21 6.67 -8.47
CA THR A 85 20.26 5.43 -9.25
C THR A 85 21.26 4.43 -8.68
N ARG A 86 22.48 4.87 -8.36
CA ARG A 86 23.58 3.98 -8.03
C ARG A 86 23.61 3.60 -6.55
N ILE A 87 23.49 4.58 -5.66
CA ILE A 87 23.73 4.35 -4.23
C ILE A 87 22.68 3.42 -3.62
N PRO A 88 21.36 3.65 -3.78
CA PRO A 88 20.36 2.70 -3.27
C PRO A 88 20.41 1.34 -3.96
N CYS A 89 20.92 1.25 -5.18
CA CYS A 89 21.01 -0.01 -5.91
C CYS A 89 22.17 -0.89 -5.40
N GLU A 90 23.31 -0.29 -5.08
CA GLU A 90 24.52 -1.02 -4.66
C GLU A 90 24.64 -1.14 -3.13
N LEU A 91 24.20 -0.11 -2.39
CA LEU A 91 24.52 0.07 -0.97
C LEU A 91 23.29 0.10 -0.06
N PHE A 92 22.14 -0.42 -0.52
CA PHE A 92 20.93 -0.57 0.31
C PHE A 92 21.18 -1.33 1.60
N HIS A 93 22.21 -2.18 1.64
CA HIS A 93 22.51 -3.01 2.79
C HIS A 93 23.25 -2.31 3.93
N SER A 94 23.64 -1.04 3.76
CA SER A 94 24.28 -0.22 4.77
C SER A 94 23.24 0.56 5.59
N PRO A 95 22.95 0.21 6.85
CA PRO A 95 21.87 0.85 7.62
C PRO A 95 22.12 2.33 7.88
N THR A 96 23.38 2.70 8.19
CA THR A 96 23.76 4.10 8.45
C THR A 96 23.58 4.96 7.21
N LEU A 97 24.06 4.48 6.05
CA LEU A 97 23.89 5.20 4.80
C LEU A 97 22.41 5.30 4.40
N ALA A 98 21.64 4.22 4.57
CA ALA A 98 20.21 4.22 4.27
C ALA A 98 19.46 5.29 5.07
N PHE A 99 19.73 5.37 6.38
CA PHE A 99 19.15 6.41 7.24
C PHE A 99 19.56 7.82 6.81
N GLU A 100 20.85 8.06 6.61
CA GLU A 100 21.36 9.36 6.14
C GLU A 100 20.78 9.76 4.77
N PHE A 101 20.58 8.79 3.88
CA PHE A 101 20.03 9.02 2.55
C PHE A 101 18.57 9.46 2.62
N VAL A 102 17.75 8.76 3.41
CA VAL A 102 16.33 9.11 3.58
C VAL A 102 16.19 10.48 4.27
N ARG A 103 17.02 10.75 5.29
CA ARG A 103 17.10 12.08 5.91
C ARG A 103 17.51 13.17 4.92
N PHE A 104 18.53 12.92 4.10
CA PHE A 104 18.91 13.84 3.03
C PHE A 104 17.71 14.16 2.11
N CYS A 105 16.90 13.16 1.76
CA CYS A 105 15.71 13.37 0.94
C CYS A 105 14.72 14.31 1.65
N GLY A 106 14.36 14.02 2.89
CA GLY A 106 13.42 14.83 3.69
C GLY A 106 13.93 16.25 3.96
N ASP A 107 15.15 16.37 4.49
CA ASP A 107 15.77 17.65 4.87
C ASP A 107 16.03 18.56 3.65
N SER A 108 16.14 17.98 2.45
CA SER A 108 16.40 18.72 1.21
C SER A 108 15.15 18.96 0.36
N LEU A 109 13.94 18.55 0.80
CA LEU A 109 12.68 18.71 0.05
C LEU A 109 12.50 20.13 -0.53
N PRO A 110 12.65 21.22 0.25
CA PRO A 110 12.48 22.57 -0.28
C PRO A 110 13.54 22.97 -1.33
N LEU A 111 14.68 22.27 -1.36
CA LEU A 111 15.81 22.58 -2.23
C LEU A 111 15.73 21.84 -3.58
N PHE A 112 14.89 20.81 -3.71
CA PHE A 112 14.81 20.06 -4.97
C PHE A 112 14.32 20.94 -6.13
N GLY A 113 13.35 21.83 -5.89
CA GLY A 113 12.79 22.70 -6.93
C GLY A 113 12.41 21.90 -8.18
N ARG A 114 13.02 22.26 -9.33
CA ARG A 114 12.83 21.56 -10.63
C ARG A 114 13.29 20.09 -10.64
N ASN A 115 14.13 19.68 -9.69
CA ASN A 115 14.65 18.32 -9.58
C ASN A 115 13.74 17.38 -8.78
N LEU A 116 12.57 17.84 -8.31
CA LEU A 116 11.66 17.03 -7.50
C LEU A 116 11.21 15.77 -8.25
N ASP A 117 11.04 15.85 -9.56
CA ASP A 117 10.65 14.69 -10.38
C ASP A 117 11.70 13.58 -10.34
N ILE A 118 12.99 13.91 -10.18
CA ILE A 118 14.06 12.91 -10.00
C ILE A 118 13.82 12.13 -8.71
N LEU A 119 13.49 12.82 -7.62
CA LEU A 119 13.20 12.20 -6.33
C LEU A 119 11.98 11.28 -6.43
N LYS A 120 10.86 11.78 -6.99
CA LYS A 120 9.62 11.02 -7.18
C LYS A 120 9.83 9.78 -8.04
N GLN A 121 10.47 9.92 -9.20
CA GLN A 121 10.76 8.80 -10.09
C GLN A 121 11.72 7.79 -9.47
N SER A 122 12.50 8.17 -8.45
CA SER A 122 13.45 7.27 -7.79
C SER A 122 12.84 6.41 -6.67
N PHE A 123 11.52 6.49 -6.44
CA PHE A 123 10.85 5.72 -5.38
C PHE A 123 11.18 4.21 -5.39
N PRO A 124 11.35 3.50 -6.54
CA PRO A 124 11.70 2.08 -6.52
C PRO A 124 13.02 1.80 -5.81
N ASN A 125 14.01 2.65 -6.04
CA ASN A 125 15.31 2.54 -5.41
C ASN A 125 15.28 2.97 -3.94
N LEU A 126 14.50 4.00 -3.60
CA LEU A 126 14.28 4.39 -2.21
C LEU A 126 13.62 3.24 -1.43
N PHE A 127 12.66 2.54 -2.04
CA PHE A 127 12.01 1.39 -1.42
C PHE A 127 12.97 0.22 -1.19
N LYS A 128 14.10 0.12 -1.90
CA LYS A 128 15.15 -0.87 -1.54
C LYS A 128 15.79 -0.56 -0.19
N LEU A 129 16.04 0.72 0.11
CA LEU A 129 16.55 1.16 1.41
C LEU A 129 15.57 0.77 2.52
N LEU A 130 14.28 1.06 2.30
CA LEU A 130 13.19 0.72 3.22
C LEU A 130 13.06 -0.79 3.41
N ALA A 131 12.93 -1.54 2.31
CA ALA A 131 12.75 -2.98 2.30
C ALA A 131 13.86 -3.68 3.07
N TRP A 132 15.11 -3.25 2.85
CA TRP A 132 16.24 -3.87 3.52
C TRP A 132 16.39 -3.44 4.98
N ASN A 133 16.13 -2.17 5.33
CA ASN A 133 16.43 -1.61 6.65
C ASN A 133 15.16 -1.29 7.48
N SER A 134 14.05 -1.96 7.20
CA SER A 134 12.86 -1.95 8.07
C SER A 134 13.11 -2.76 9.35
N PRO A 135 12.48 -2.42 10.49
CA PRO A 135 11.57 -1.30 10.71
C PRO A 135 12.18 0.12 10.93
N PRO A 136 13.49 0.33 11.21
CA PRO A 136 14.01 1.66 11.57
C PRO A 136 13.74 2.83 10.61
N LEU A 137 13.44 2.57 9.32
CA LEU A 137 13.14 3.63 8.34
C LEU A 137 11.65 3.90 8.15
N THR A 138 10.77 3.21 8.87
CA THR A 138 9.32 3.28 8.62
C THR A 138 8.78 4.69 8.86
N SER A 139 9.16 5.32 9.97
CA SER A 139 8.75 6.70 10.32
C SER A 139 9.18 7.72 9.27
N GLU A 140 10.41 7.62 8.81
CA GLU A 140 11.02 8.51 7.85
C GLU A 140 10.33 8.37 6.49
N PHE A 141 9.94 7.15 6.10
CA PHE A 141 9.15 6.94 4.89
C PHE A 141 7.70 7.38 5.02
N VAL A 142 7.08 7.29 6.20
CA VAL A 142 5.75 7.87 6.44
C VAL A 142 5.75 9.38 6.18
N GLU A 143 6.81 10.09 6.60
CA GLU A 143 6.98 11.53 6.34
C GLU A 143 7.35 11.84 4.88
N LEU A 144 8.13 10.96 4.23
CA LEU A 144 8.61 11.17 2.87
C LEU A 144 7.55 10.84 1.80
N LEU A 145 6.70 9.84 2.03
CA LEU A 145 5.72 9.34 1.05
C LEU A 145 4.84 10.42 0.40
N PRO A 146 4.28 11.41 1.14
CA PRO A 146 3.48 12.48 0.55
C PRO A 146 4.21 13.31 -0.51
N TRP A 147 5.53 13.34 -0.48
CA TRP A 147 6.37 14.07 -1.45
C TRP A 147 6.80 13.22 -2.64
N LEU A 148 6.76 11.89 -2.51
CA LEU A 148 7.11 10.96 -3.57
C LEU A 148 5.93 10.67 -4.49
N VAL A 149 4.72 10.63 -3.94
CA VAL A 149 3.54 10.19 -4.66
C VAL A 149 2.90 11.34 -5.44
N ASP A 150 2.52 11.06 -6.67
CA ASP A 150 1.75 11.95 -7.53
C ASP A 150 0.79 11.16 -8.43
N PRO A 151 -0.09 11.82 -9.20
CA PRO A 151 -1.05 11.10 -10.04
C PRO A 151 -0.42 10.14 -11.05
N GLY A 152 0.79 10.44 -11.53
CA GLY A 152 1.49 9.62 -12.52
C GLY A 152 2.15 8.37 -11.94
N THR A 153 2.47 8.39 -10.65
CA THR A 153 3.21 7.32 -9.96
C THR A 153 2.39 6.55 -8.93
N ALA A 154 1.22 7.04 -8.52
CA ALA A 154 0.42 6.48 -7.43
C ALA A 154 0.09 4.99 -7.62
N VAL A 155 -0.34 4.58 -8.82
CA VAL A 155 -0.69 3.18 -9.12
C VAL A 155 0.54 2.27 -9.02
N GLU A 156 1.64 2.66 -9.66
CA GLU A 156 2.90 1.91 -9.65
C GLU A 156 3.49 1.81 -8.23
N MET A 157 3.38 2.89 -7.45
CA MET A 157 3.84 2.95 -6.06
C MET A 157 3.00 2.06 -5.15
N LEU A 158 1.68 1.99 -5.33
CA LEU A 158 0.82 1.10 -4.56
C LEU A 158 1.18 -0.37 -4.80
N HIS A 159 1.45 -0.77 -6.06
CA HIS A 159 2.00 -2.10 -6.35
C HIS A 159 3.32 -2.33 -5.61
N ALA A 160 4.26 -1.39 -5.71
CA ALA A 160 5.56 -1.52 -5.08
C ALA A 160 5.50 -1.61 -3.54
N LEU A 161 4.58 -0.87 -2.90
CA LEU A 161 4.33 -0.95 -1.45
C LEU A 161 3.80 -2.33 -1.04
N LEU A 162 2.84 -2.87 -1.80
CA LEU A 162 2.28 -4.21 -1.56
C LEU A 162 3.29 -5.34 -1.80
N ASP A 163 4.28 -5.10 -2.67
CA ASP A 163 5.34 -6.05 -3.00
C ASP A 163 6.65 -5.83 -2.21
N LEU A 164 6.68 -4.93 -1.23
CA LEU A 164 7.87 -4.69 -0.39
C LEU A 164 8.48 -5.97 0.24
N PRO A 165 7.68 -6.93 0.75
CA PRO A 165 8.23 -8.20 1.25
C PRO A 165 8.89 -9.04 0.15
N CYS A 166 8.30 -9.06 -1.04
CA CYS A 166 8.87 -9.74 -2.22
C CYS A 166 10.16 -9.03 -2.68
N LEU A 167 10.17 -7.69 -2.69
CA LEU A 167 11.37 -6.88 -2.96
C LEU A 167 12.49 -7.22 -1.98
N THR A 168 12.17 -7.39 -0.70
CA THR A 168 13.15 -7.77 0.34
C THR A 168 13.78 -9.13 0.04
N ALA A 169 12.97 -10.12 -0.37
CA ALA A 169 13.45 -11.43 -0.80
C ALA A 169 14.34 -11.33 -2.06
N ALA A 170 13.92 -10.53 -3.04
CA ALA A 170 14.68 -10.29 -4.27
C ALA A 170 16.06 -9.64 -4.00
N LEU A 171 16.13 -8.68 -3.08
CA LEU A 171 17.38 -8.03 -2.67
C LEU A 171 18.34 -9.01 -1.97
N ASP A 172 17.80 -9.93 -1.16
CA ASP A 172 18.60 -10.95 -0.50
C ASP A 172 19.14 -11.95 -1.53
N LEU A 173 18.32 -12.35 -2.51
CA LEU A 173 18.79 -13.15 -3.65
C LEU A 173 19.89 -12.42 -4.45
N GLN A 174 19.71 -11.13 -4.74
CA GLN A 174 20.69 -10.31 -5.46
C GLN A 174 22.05 -10.27 -4.74
N LEU A 175 22.05 -10.11 -3.42
CA LEU A 175 23.30 -10.10 -2.63
C LEU A 175 23.99 -11.46 -2.61
N ARG A 176 23.22 -12.56 -2.58
CA ARG A 176 23.77 -13.92 -2.60
C ARG A 176 24.38 -14.27 -3.95
N LEU A 177 23.84 -13.73 -5.04
CA LEU A 177 24.37 -13.87 -6.40
C LEU A 177 25.60 -12.99 -6.66
N SER A 178 25.83 -11.94 -5.85
CA SER A 178 26.95 -11.03 -6.03
C SER A 178 28.28 -11.65 -5.58
N PRO A 179 29.31 -11.71 -6.45
CA PRO A 179 30.61 -12.29 -6.13
C PRO A 179 31.49 -11.41 -5.21
N ALA A 180 31.10 -10.16 -4.95
CA ALA A 180 32.01 -9.12 -4.46
C ALA A 180 31.94 -8.77 -2.95
N ALA A 181 31.16 -9.48 -2.12
CA ALA A 181 30.98 -9.07 -0.72
C ALA A 181 32.11 -9.61 0.20
N SER A 182 33.18 -8.82 0.38
CA SER A 182 34.15 -9.04 1.47
C SER A 182 33.56 -8.76 2.86
N GLU A 183 32.41 -8.07 2.91
CA GLU A 183 31.61 -7.81 4.11
C GLU A 183 30.24 -8.46 3.95
N ARG A 184 30.19 -9.80 3.89
CA ARG A 184 28.90 -10.50 3.99
C ARG A 184 28.27 -10.14 5.33
N PRO A 185 27.03 -9.63 5.37
CA PRO A 185 26.23 -9.70 6.60
C PRO A 185 26.29 -11.15 7.09
N LEU A 186 26.36 -11.37 8.40
CA LEU A 186 26.30 -12.72 8.97
C LEU A 186 24.95 -13.34 8.57
N TRP A 187 24.93 -14.05 7.45
CA TRP A 187 23.74 -14.67 6.91
C TRP A 187 23.31 -15.78 7.86
N ASP A 188 22.00 -15.95 7.99
CA ASP A 188 21.46 -17.20 8.48
C ASP A 188 21.78 -18.27 7.44
N ALA A 189 22.84 -19.06 7.67
CA ALA A 189 23.33 -20.08 6.73
C ALA A 189 22.28 -21.17 6.43
N SER A 190 21.20 -21.18 7.20
CA SER A 190 20.06 -22.10 7.15
C SER A 190 19.20 -21.99 5.88
N LEU A 191 19.30 -20.90 5.10
CA LEU A 191 18.48 -20.66 3.92
C LEU A 191 19.29 -20.61 2.62
N ARG A 192 20.23 -21.53 2.38
CA ARG A 192 20.68 -21.81 1.01
C ARG A 192 19.56 -22.51 0.28
N ASN A 193 18.68 -21.76 -0.39
CA ASN A 193 17.67 -22.38 -1.24
C ASN A 193 18.21 -22.54 -2.68
N PRO A 194 18.65 -23.75 -3.08
CA PRO A 194 19.22 -23.96 -4.41
C PRO A 194 18.20 -23.67 -5.53
N SER A 195 16.90 -23.85 -5.28
CA SER A 195 15.87 -23.69 -6.31
C SER A 195 15.73 -22.24 -6.80
N CYS A 196 15.82 -21.25 -5.90
CA CYS A 196 15.76 -19.83 -6.28
C CYS A 196 16.99 -19.42 -7.11
N LEU A 197 18.15 -20.01 -6.83
CA LEU A 197 19.39 -19.73 -7.57
C LEU A 197 19.37 -20.36 -8.96
N GLU A 198 18.84 -21.58 -9.09
CA GLU A 198 18.71 -22.26 -10.38
C GLU A 198 17.71 -21.55 -11.29
N ALA A 199 16.54 -21.19 -10.74
CA ALA A 199 15.52 -20.45 -11.48
C ALA A 199 15.92 -19.01 -11.85
N SER A 200 16.93 -18.43 -11.18
CA SER A 200 17.50 -17.13 -11.58
C SER A 200 18.11 -17.11 -12.97
N ARG A 201 18.31 -18.28 -13.59
CA ARG A 201 18.82 -18.44 -14.95
C ARG A 201 17.73 -18.37 -16.03
N ASP A 202 16.45 -18.40 -15.66
CA ASP A 202 15.33 -18.27 -16.60
C ASP A 202 15.20 -16.80 -17.09
N PRO A 203 15.20 -16.54 -18.41
CA PRO A 203 15.03 -15.20 -18.95
C PRO A 203 13.75 -14.48 -18.50
N GLN A 204 12.63 -15.19 -18.37
CA GLN A 204 11.35 -14.59 -17.94
C GLN A 204 11.43 -14.12 -16.50
N PHE A 205 12.04 -14.94 -15.64
CA PHE A 205 12.29 -14.59 -14.25
C PHE A 205 13.24 -13.40 -14.13
N GLN A 206 14.31 -13.37 -14.94
CA GLN A 206 15.25 -12.25 -14.94
C GLN A 206 14.58 -10.93 -15.31
N ALA A 207 13.65 -10.93 -16.27
CA ALA A 207 12.89 -9.75 -16.62
C ALA A 207 12.01 -9.24 -15.46
N LEU A 208 11.29 -10.13 -14.77
CA LEU A 208 10.48 -9.78 -13.60
C LEU A 208 11.34 -9.29 -12.44
N LEU A 209 12.48 -9.94 -12.20
CA LEU A 209 13.44 -9.53 -11.18
C LEU A 209 14.04 -8.16 -11.49
N GLN A 210 14.40 -7.89 -12.75
CA GLN A 210 14.88 -6.59 -13.19
C GLN A 210 13.81 -5.50 -13.05
N HIS A 211 12.55 -5.80 -13.35
CA HIS A 211 11.44 -4.88 -13.12
C HIS A 211 11.30 -4.55 -11.62
N LEU A 212 11.30 -5.56 -10.75
CA LEU A 212 11.21 -5.35 -9.31
C LEU A 212 12.41 -4.56 -8.75
N LEU A 213 13.61 -4.83 -9.28
CA LEU A 213 14.87 -4.19 -8.88
C LEU A 213 15.23 -2.95 -9.72
N ARG A 214 14.32 -2.40 -10.52
CA ARG A 214 14.60 -1.20 -11.33
C ARG A 214 14.98 0.00 -10.47
N ALA A 215 15.73 0.94 -11.05
CA ALA A 215 16.19 2.13 -10.35
C ALA A 215 15.16 3.27 -10.32
N LYS A 216 14.30 3.33 -11.34
CA LYS A 216 13.33 4.40 -11.54
C LYS A 216 11.95 3.85 -11.86
N ALA A 217 10.93 4.64 -11.57
CA ALA A 217 9.56 4.43 -12.00
C ALA A 217 9.54 4.25 -13.52
N SER A 218 8.83 3.23 -14.00
CA SER A 218 8.72 2.92 -15.43
C SER A 218 7.37 3.29 -16.01
N GLY A 219 6.37 3.61 -15.18
CA GLY A 219 4.98 3.77 -15.61
C GLY A 219 4.33 2.46 -16.04
N THR A 220 5.01 1.32 -15.84
CA THR A 220 4.53 -0.01 -16.21
C THR A 220 4.30 -0.85 -14.96
N VAL A 221 3.31 -1.74 -15.01
CA VAL A 221 2.99 -2.68 -13.94
C VAL A 221 3.16 -4.09 -14.48
N GLU A 222 3.99 -4.89 -13.81
CA GLU A 222 4.18 -6.30 -14.14
C GLU A 222 3.43 -7.20 -13.14
N LYS A 223 2.91 -8.34 -13.63
CA LYS A 223 2.27 -9.34 -12.77
C LYS A 223 3.34 -10.19 -12.08
N LEU A 224 3.60 -9.91 -10.81
CA LEU A 224 4.66 -10.56 -10.03
C LEU A 224 4.29 -11.93 -9.43
N ALA A 225 3.11 -12.48 -9.73
CA ALA A 225 2.69 -13.79 -9.18
C ALA A 225 3.70 -14.94 -9.45
N PRO A 226 4.32 -15.06 -10.64
CA PRO A 226 5.37 -16.07 -10.86
C PRO A 226 6.60 -15.83 -9.97
N LEU A 227 6.96 -14.56 -9.77
CA LEU A 227 8.08 -14.16 -8.92
C LEU A 227 7.78 -14.46 -7.43
N HIS A 228 6.54 -14.28 -6.98
CA HIS A 228 6.10 -14.65 -5.63
C HIS A 228 6.30 -16.14 -5.37
N GLN A 229 5.85 -17.00 -6.28
CA GLN A 229 5.98 -18.45 -6.13
C GLN A 229 7.44 -18.88 -6.01
N LEU A 230 8.33 -18.28 -6.81
CA LEU A 230 9.74 -18.62 -6.77
C LEU A 230 10.43 -18.14 -5.48
N LEU A 231 10.13 -16.90 -5.05
CA LEU A 231 10.78 -16.32 -3.88
C LEU A 231 10.15 -16.81 -2.57
N GLN A 232 8.99 -17.46 -2.61
CA GLN A 232 8.23 -17.95 -1.46
C GLN A 232 9.05 -18.63 -0.37
N PRO A 233 10.09 -19.44 -0.66
CA PRO A 233 10.90 -20.04 0.39
C PRO A 233 11.68 -19.05 1.27
N MET A 234 11.81 -17.79 0.83
CA MET A 234 12.43 -16.69 1.56
C MET A 234 11.42 -15.92 2.42
N ALA A 235 10.13 -16.25 2.36
CA ALA A 235 9.08 -15.54 3.11
C ALA A 235 9.25 -15.60 4.64
N SER A 236 9.92 -16.61 5.15
CA SER A 236 10.23 -16.78 6.58
C SER A 236 11.51 -16.09 7.03
N CYS A 237 12.30 -15.51 6.11
CA CYS A 237 13.48 -14.73 6.46
C CYS A 237 13.08 -13.59 7.41
N ALA A 238 13.81 -13.42 8.53
CA ALA A 238 13.51 -12.40 9.53
C ALA A 238 13.35 -10.99 8.92
N ARG A 239 14.21 -10.65 7.95
CA ARG A 239 14.14 -9.35 7.25
C ARG A 239 12.87 -9.19 6.41
N VAL A 240 12.41 -10.25 5.75
CA VAL A 240 11.18 -10.24 4.95
C VAL A 240 9.97 -10.08 5.86
N VAL A 241 9.95 -10.79 6.99
CA VAL A 241 8.91 -10.65 8.02
C VAL A 241 8.90 -9.23 8.58
N GLN A 242 10.05 -8.69 8.99
CA GLN A 242 10.18 -7.33 9.52
C GLN A 242 9.74 -6.25 8.53
N CYS A 243 10.08 -6.40 7.24
CA CYS A 243 9.60 -5.50 6.19
C CYS A 243 8.08 -5.58 6.03
N ALA A 244 7.52 -6.80 6.04
CA ALA A 244 6.08 -7.01 5.94
C ALA A 244 5.29 -6.34 7.08
N GLU A 245 5.88 -6.23 8.27
CA GLU A 245 5.27 -5.53 9.41
C GLU A 245 5.13 -4.02 9.21
N ALA A 246 6.00 -3.40 8.41
CA ALA A 246 5.98 -1.96 8.13
C ALA A 246 4.91 -1.55 7.09
N VAL A 247 4.56 -2.45 6.18
CA VAL A 247 3.68 -2.16 5.04
C VAL A 247 2.31 -1.59 5.42
N PRO A 248 1.57 -2.11 6.42
CA PRO A 248 0.26 -1.54 6.77
C PRO A 248 0.32 -0.05 7.12
N THR A 249 1.36 0.36 7.86
CA THR A 249 1.59 1.77 8.23
C THR A 249 1.93 2.61 6.99
N LEU A 250 2.77 2.09 6.10
CA LEU A 250 3.14 2.76 4.85
C LEU A 250 1.94 2.93 3.90
N LEU A 251 1.08 1.92 3.80
CA LEU A 251 -0.16 1.99 3.03
C LEU A 251 -1.11 3.06 3.59
N GLN A 252 -1.24 3.17 4.91
CA GLN A 252 -2.03 4.24 5.53
C GLN A 252 -1.47 5.63 5.18
N ALA A 253 -0.15 5.81 5.25
CA ALA A 253 0.49 7.08 4.87
C ALA A 253 0.29 7.39 3.38
N PHE A 254 0.48 6.40 2.50
CA PHE A 254 0.24 6.51 1.07
C PHE A 254 -1.19 6.96 0.76
N PHE A 255 -2.21 6.29 1.31
CA PHE A 255 -3.60 6.66 1.04
C PHE A 255 -3.97 8.00 1.68
N SER A 256 -3.40 8.34 2.84
CA SER A 256 -3.57 9.67 3.46
C SER A 256 -3.06 10.80 2.55
N ALA A 257 -1.98 10.55 1.79
CA ALA A 257 -1.45 11.49 0.81
C ALA A 257 -2.27 11.50 -0.49
N VAL A 258 -2.53 10.33 -1.08
CA VAL A 258 -3.17 10.22 -2.40
C VAL A 258 -4.61 10.72 -2.40
N THR A 259 -5.35 10.50 -1.30
CA THR A 259 -6.73 11.00 -1.17
C THR A 259 -6.82 12.53 -1.18
N GLN A 260 -5.71 13.26 -0.99
CA GLN A 260 -5.69 14.73 -1.08
C GLN A 260 -5.82 15.23 -2.52
N PHE A 261 -5.46 14.42 -3.52
CA PHE A 261 -5.41 14.83 -4.93
C PHE A 261 -6.03 13.83 -5.90
N ALA A 262 -6.51 12.68 -5.43
CA ALA A 262 -7.12 11.67 -6.29
C ALA A 262 -8.41 12.17 -6.94
N ASP A 263 -8.38 12.26 -8.26
CA ASP A 263 -9.58 12.45 -9.08
C ASP A 263 -10.33 11.12 -9.26
N GLY A 264 -11.48 11.14 -9.93
CA GLY A 264 -12.30 9.95 -10.15
C GLY A 264 -11.58 8.87 -10.96
N VAL A 265 -10.72 9.24 -11.91
CA VAL A 265 -9.96 8.30 -12.74
C VAL A 265 -8.94 7.56 -11.88
N LEU A 266 -8.14 8.29 -11.10
CA LEU A 266 -7.16 7.69 -10.20
C LEU A 266 -7.85 6.87 -9.10
N ALA A 267 -8.95 7.36 -8.53
CA ALA A 267 -9.71 6.61 -7.54
C ALA A 267 -10.22 5.26 -8.07
N ASN A 268 -10.73 5.23 -9.31
CA ASN A 268 -11.12 3.99 -9.98
C ASN A 268 -9.95 3.02 -10.15
N GLN A 269 -8.80 3.51 -10.64
CA GLN A 269 -7.60 2.70 -10.82
C GLN A 269 -7.13 2.10 -9.49
N LEU A 270 -7.10 2.91 -8.41
CA LEU A 270 -6.70 2.45 -7.09
C LEU A 270 -7.68 1.42 -6.53
N ALA A 271 -8.99 1.65 -6.65
CA ALA A 271 -9.99 0.70 -6.16
C ALA A 271 -9.95 -0.63 -6.91
N LEU A 272 -9.77 -0.63 -8.23
CA LEU A 272 -9.54 -1.84 -9.01
C LEU A 272 -8.31 -2.59 -8.53
N LEU A 273 -7.19 -1.89 -8.33
CA LEU A 273 -5.97 -2.48 -7.81
C LEU A 273 -6.19 -3.12 -6.43
N LEU A 274 -6.94 -2.46 -5.53
CA LEU A 274 -7.27 -3.03 -4.22
C LEU A 274 -8.00 -4.37 -4.32
N LEU A 275 -8.93 -4.51 -5.28
CA LEU A 275 -9.66 -5.75 -5.54
C LEU A 275 -8.73 -6.83 -6.12
N GLU A 276 -7.95 -6.49 -7.14
CA GLU A 276 -7.04 -7.43 -7.83
C GLU A 276 -5.94 -7.95 -6.91
N ARG A 277 -5.35 -7.08 -6.09
CA ARG A 277 -4.21 -7.42 -5.23
C ARG A 277 -4.63 -8.13 -3.95
N CYS A 278 -5.91 -8.11 -3.60
CA CYS A 278 -6.43 -8.82 -2.41
C CYS A 278 -6.05 -10.31 -2.42
N ASP A 279 -6.06 -10.96 -3.58
CA ASP A 279 -5.74 -12.40 -3.72
C ASP A 279 -4.32 -12.67 -4.24
N SER A 280 -3.50 -11.63 -4.43
CA SER A 280 -2.20 -11.71 -5.10
C SER A 280 -1.07 -11.14 -4.24
N LEU A 281 -1.19 -11.20 -2.92
CA LEU A 281 -0.13 -10.78 -2.01
C LEU A 281 0.95 -11.86 -1.86
N TYR A 282 2.19 -11.41 -1.69
CA TYR A 282 3.30 -12.29 -1.31
C TYR A 282 3.05 -12.90 0.07
N GLN A 283 3.18 -14.23 0.18
CA GLN A 283 2.65 -14.97 1.32
C GLN A 283 3.61 -14.98 2.51
N VAL A 284 3.44 -14.02 3.42
CA VAL A 284 4.19 -13.90 4.68
C VAL A 284 3.20 -14.08 5.85
N PRO A 285 3.56 -14.80 6.93
CA PRO A 285 2.66 -14.99 8.06
C PRO A 285 2.10 -13.66 8.60
N GLN A 286 0.78 -13.61 8.80
CA GLN A 286 0.01 -12.43 9.28
C GLN A 286 -0.03 -11.21 8.34
N TYR A 287 0.78 -11.17 7.29
CA TYR A 287 0.87 -10.04 6.37
C TYR A 287 -0.46 -9.79 5.65
N GLU A 288 -1.03 -10.82 5.03
CA GLU A 288 -2.29 -10.76 4.30
C GLU A 288 -3.42 -10.17 5.15
N ALA A 289 -3.64 -10.71 6.35
CA ALA A 289 -4.70 -10.26 7.24
C ALA A 289 -4.54 -8.79 7.67
N ARG A 290 -3.30 -8.31 7.88
CA ARG A 290 -3.03 -6.91 8.23
C ARG A 290 -3.24 -5.98 7.03
N VAL A 291 -2.76 -6.38 5.85
CA VAL A 291 -2.95 -5.61 4.60
C VAL A 291 -4.42 -5.54 4.23
N HIS A 292 -5.16 -6.65 4.26
CA HIS A 292 -6.59 -6.68 3.97
C HIS A 292 -7.41 -5.72 4.84
N ARG A 293 -7.07 -5.54 6.12
CA ARG A 293 -7.72 -4.54 6.97
C ARG A 293 -7.49 -3.11 6.48
N VAL A 294 -6.27 -2.82 6.01
CA VAL A 294 -5.98 -1.51 5.42
C VAL A 294 -6.73 -1.38 4.10
N LEU A 295 -6.59 -2.33 3.17
CA LEU A 295 -7.24 -2.26 1.86
C LEU A 295 -8.76 -2.11 1.98
N SER A 296 -9.38 -2.84 2.91
CA SER A 296 -10.82 -2.77 3.15
C SER A 296 -11.24 -1.37 3.63
N SER A 297 -10.48 -0.78 4.56
CA SER A 297 -10.75 0.58 5.03
C SER A 297 -10.54 1.64 3.93
N GLN A 298 -9.50 1.48 3.10
CA GLN A 298 -9.16 2.43 2.06
C GLN A 298 -10.10 2.34 0.87
N PHE A 299 -10.60 1.15 0.54
CA PHE A 299 -11.65 0.99 -0.46
C PHE A 299 -12.90 1.79 -0.07
N LEU A 300 -13.33 1.72 1.19
CA LEU A 300 -14.45 2.53 1.68
C LEU A 300 -14.16 4.04 1.61
N ALA A 301 -12.94 4.46 1.95
CA ALA A 301 -12.53 5.85 1.85
C ALA A 301 -12.57 6.37 0.40
N LEU A 302 -12.12 5.56 -0.56
CA LEU A 302 -12.21 5.88 -1.99
C LEU A 302 -13.67 5.98 -2.45
N CYS A 303 -14.54 5.04 -2.06
CA CYS A 303 -15.97 5.13 -2.38
C CYS A 303 -16.65 6.34 -1.73
N ALA A 304 -16.25 6.73 -0.52
CA ALA A 304 -16.78 7.92 0.14
C ALA A 304 -16.34 9.21 -0.57
N LEU A 305 -15.10 9.24 -1.06
CA LEU A 305 -14.56 10.36 -1.84
C LEU A 305 -15.21 10.44 -3.23
N HIS A 306 -15.42 9.30 -3.88
CA HIS A 306 -15.98 9.16 -5.23
C HIS A 306 -17.09 8.09 -5.28
N PRO A 307 -18.33 8.41 -4.87
CA PRO A 307 -19.43 7.43 -4.83
C PRO A 307 -19.78 6.78 -6.18
N SER A 308 -19.53 7.48 -7.28
CA SER A 308 -19.74 6.97 -8.65
C SER A 308 -18.93 5.71 -8.96
N LEU A 309 -17.84 5.47 -8.23
CA LEU A 309 -16.96 4.32 -8.38
C LEU A 309 -17.71 2.99 -8.30
N VAL A 310 -18.75 2.90 -7.44
CA VAL A 310 -19.57 1.68 -7.32
C VAL A 310 -20.36 1.38 -8.59
N VAL A 311 -20.79 2.41 -9.31
CA VAL A 311 -21.50 2.27 -10.60
C VAL A 311 -20.51 2.05 -11.74
N GLU A 312 -19.37 2.75 -11.73
CA GLU A 312 -18.34 2.68 -12.76
C GLU A 312 -17.61 1.33 -12.80
N LEU A 313 -17.29 0.77 -11.62
CA LEU A 313 -16.60 -0.51 -11.49
C LEU A 313 -17.56 -1.69 -11.28
N ALA A 314 -18.81 -1.56 -11.71
CA ALA A 314 -19.84 -2.53 -11.36
C ALA A 314 -19.55 -3.94 -11.86
N LYS A 315 -18.90 -4.07 -13.01
CA LYS A 315 -18.51 -5.36 -13.57
C LYS A 315 -17.49 -6.04 -12.67
N GLU A 316 -16.44 -5.32 -12.31
CA GLU A 316 -15.32 -5.84 -11.51
C GLU A 316 -15.76 -6.12 -10.06
N LEU A 317 -16.68 -5.31 -9.51
CA LEU A 317 -17.29 -5.58 -8.21
C LEU A 317 -18.19 -6.83 -8.24
N LEU A 318 -18.97 -7.03 -9.31
CA LEU A 318 -19.76 -8.26 -9.48
C LEU A 318 -18.86 -9.49 -9.62
N GLU A 319 -17.79 -9.40 -10.41
CA GLU A 319 -16.78 -10.47 -10.54
C GLU A 319 -16.11 -10.78 -9.20
N PHE A 320 -15.76 -9.75 -8.42
CA PHE A 320 -15.15 -9.90 -7.11
C PHE A 320 -16.06 -10.61 -6.10
N VAL A 321 -17.33 -10.20 -6.03
CA VAL A 321 -18.36 -10.78 -5.15
C VAL A 321 -18.74 -12.20 -5.60
N GLY A 322 -18.81 -12.45 -6.91
CA GLY A 322 -19.16 -13.74 -7.49
C GLY A 322 -18.02 -14.77 -7.51
N SER A 323 -16.77 -14.34 -7.37
CA SER A 323 -15.64 -15.25 -7.23
C SER A 323 -15.72 -16.00 -5.90
N VAL A 324 -15.76 -17.33 -5.95
CA VAL A 324 -15.80 -18.21 -4.77
C VAL A 324 -14.41 -18.36 -4.11
N SER A 325 -13.37 -17.63 -4.58
CA SER A 325 -12.03 -17.65 -3.95
C SER A 325 -12.16 -17.36 -2.45
N SER A 326 -11.49 -18.14 -1.60
CA SER A 326 -11.90 -18.35 -0.20
C SER A 326 -12.44 -17.10 0.50
N VAL A 327 -13.76 -16.96 0.56
CA VAL A 327 -14.47 -15.83 1.22
C VAL A 327 -13.99 -15.62 2.67
N ARG A 328 -13.37 -16.66 3.27
CA ARG A 328 -12.75 -16.63 4.59
C ARG A 328 -11.49 -15.77 4.68
N SER A 329 -10.61 -15.75 3.66
CA SER A 329 -9.40 -14.91 3.68
C SER A 329 -9.75 -13.45 3.38
N ARG A 330 -10.71 -13.23 2.49
CA ARG A 330 -11.18 -11.91 2.03
C ARG A 330 -12.25 -11.26 2.89
N GLY A 331 -12.58 -11.80 4.07
CA GLY A 331 -13.78 -11.43 4.82
C GLY A 331 -13.96 -9.92 5.06
N ALA A 332 -12.87 -9.22 5.40
CA ALA A 332 -12.90 -7.76 5.61
C ALA A 332 -13.12 -6.97 4.31
N MET A 333 -12.45 -7.38 3.22
CA MET A 333 -12.58 -6.74 1.91
C MET A 333 -13.98 -6.98 1.33
N LEU A 334 -14.49 -8.21 1.39
CA LEU A 334 -15.84 -8.56 0.96
C LEU A 334 -16.90 -7.77 1.73
N ALA A 335 -16.79 -7.69 3.05
CA ALA A 335 -17.72 -6.89 3.85
C ALA A 335 -17.68 -5.41 3.42
N SER A 336 -16.51 -4.87 3.14
CA SER A 336 -16.37 -3.47 2.69
C SER A 336 -16.97 -3.24 1.30
N VAL A 337 -16.74 -4.15 0.35
CA VAL A 337 -17.35 -4.12 -0.98
C VAL A 337 -18.88 -4.22 -0.88
N ALA A 338 -19.39 -5.20 -0.15
CA ALA A 338 -20.83 -5.37 0.05
C ALA A 338 -21.46 -4.15 0.73
N TRP A 339 -20.78 -3.56 1.72
CA TRP A 339 -21.25 -2.35 2.38
C TRP A 339 -21.30 -1.17 1.40
N ALA A 340 -20.24 -0.96 0.61
CA ALA A 340 -20.17 0.14 -0.36
C ALA A 340 -21.25 0.02 -1.45
N ILE A 341 -21.52 -1.20 -1.94
CA ILE A 341 -22.65 -1.47 -2.85
C ILE A 341 -23.96 -1.06 -2.17
N GLY A 342 -24.17 -1.49 -0.94
CA GLY A 342 -25.36 -1.15 -0.17
C GLY A 342 -25.51 0.35 0.06
N GLU A 343 -24.43 1.08 0.25
CA GLU A 343 -24.45 2.53 0.50
C GLU A 343 -24.63 3.36 -0.76
N TYR A 344 -23.80 3.13 -1.78
CA TYR A 344 -23.64 4.04 -2.91
C TYR A 344 -24.35 3.61 -4.19
N LEU A 345 -24.80 2.35 -4.31
CA LEU A 345 -25.57 1.90 -5.49
C LEU A 345 -27.00 2.46 -5.47
N SER A 346 -27.15 3.74 -5.81
CA SER A 346 -28.40 4.50 -5.79
C SER A 346 -28.36 5.65 -6.80
N VAL A 347 -29.52 5.96 -7.38
CA VAL A 347 -29.70 7.11 -8.29
C VAL A 347 -29.39 8.44 -7.61
N SER A 348 -29.50 8.51 -6.28
CA SER A 348 -29.14 9.69 -5.48
C SER A 348 -27.64 10.03 -5.53
N TRP A 349 -26.80 9.02 -5.72
CA TRP A 349 -25.33 9.17 -5.77
C TRP A 349 -24.82 9.22 -7.21
N ASP A 350 -25.40 8.44 -8.11
CA ASP A 350 -25.06 8.45 -9.54
C ASP A 350 -26.30 8.20 -10.40
N ARG A 351 -26.60 9.14 -11.31
CA ARG A 351 -27.77 9.09 -12.20
C ARG A 351 -27.72 7.93 -13.22
N ARG A 352 -26.54 7.36 -13.46
CA ARG A 352 -26.36 6.19 -14.34
C ARG A 352 -26.79 4.89 -13.68
N CYS A 353 -27.03 4.88 -12.36
CA CYS A 353 -27.50 3.69 -11.64
C CYS A 353 -28.86 3.25 -12.18
N THR A 354 -28.96 1.96 -12.58
CA THR A 354 -30.20 1.39 -13.11
C THR A 354 -30.78 0.32 -12.20
N VAL A 355 -32.09 0.09 -12.30
CA VAL A 355 -32.77 -1.00 -11.58
C VAL A 355 -32.20 -2.37 -11.96
N GLU A 356 -31.82 -2.56 -13.22
CA GLU A 356 -31.17 -3.79 -13.68
C GLU A 356 -29.84 -4.04 -12.95
N GLN A 357 -29.03 -3.00 -12.76
CA GLN A 357 -27.77 -3.09 -12.03
C GLN A 357 -27.99 -3.45 -10.56
N ILE A 358 -28.99 -2.84 -9.92
CA ILE A 358 -29.42 -3.18 -8.54
C ILE A 358 -29.80 -4.66 -8.44
N ASN A 359 -30.61 -5.15 -9.39
CA ASN A 359 -31.05 -6.54 -9.40
C ASN A 359 -29.87 -7.51 -9.57
N ARG A 360 -28.91 -7.21 -10.46
CA ARG A 360 -27.71 -8.05 -10.65
C ARG A 360 -26.85 -8.15 -9.39
N PHE A 361 -26.61 -7.02 -8.72
CA PHE A 361 -25.89 -7.03 -7.43
C PHE A 361 -26.64 -7.77 -6.35
N PHE A 362 -27.97 -7.60 -6.28
CA PHE A 362 -28.79 -8.33 -5.32
C PHE A 362 -28.67 -9.84 -5.53
N GLU A 363 -28.79 -10.32 -6.77
CA GLU A 363 -28.69 -11.75 -7.09
C GLU A 363 -27.32 -12.33 -6.75
N ALA A 364 -26.23 -11.63 -7.10
CA ALA A 364 -24.87 -12.07 -6.77
C ALA A 364 -24.64 -12.15 -5.24
N LEU A 365 -25.07 -11.13 -4.49
CA LEU A 365 -24.94 -11.09 -3.04
C LEU A 365 -25.88 -12.09 -2.34
N GLU A 366 -27.05 -12.35 -2.90
CA GLU A 366 -28.00 -13.35 -2.41
C GLU A 366 -27.43 -14.77 -2.57
N ALA A 367 -26.87 -15.08 -3.74
CA ALA A 367 -26.18 -16.34 -4.00
C ALA A 367 -25.02 -16.54 -3.01
N LEU A 368 -24.18 -15.52 -2.85
CA LEU A 368 -23.07 -15.54 -1.89
C LEU A 368 -23.53 -15.76 -0.45
N LEU A 369 -24.57 -15.04 -0.01
CA LEU A 369 -25.14 -15.22 1.33
C LEU A 369 -25.69 -16.64 1.53
N PHE A 370 -26.34 -17.21 0.51
CA PHE A 370 -26.83 -18.58 0.55
C PHE A 370 -25.67 -19.58 0.68
N GLU A 371 -24.61 -19.44 -0.11
CA GLU A 371 -23.42 -20.29 -0.01
C GLU A 371 -22.79 -20.23 1.39
N LEU A 372 -22.64 -19.02 1.95
CA LEU A 372 -22.05 -18.84 3.28
C LEU A 372 -22.90 -19.46 4.39
N THR A 373 -24.22 -19.30 4.33
CA THR A 373 -25.15 -19.79 5.36
C THR A 373 -25.47 -21.28 5.24
N GLN A 374 -25.33 -21.88 4.06
CA GLN A 374 -25.56 -23.31 3.82
C GLN A 374 -24.29 -24.16 3.87
N SER A 375 -23.10 -23.53 3.84
CA SER A 375 -21.83 -24.24 3.97
C SER A 375 -21.76 -25.01 5.30
N ARG A 376 -21.63 -26.35 5.24
CA ARG A 376 -21.50 -27.18 6.45
C ARG A 376 -20.17 -26.87 7.14
N PRO A 377 -20.13 -26.68 8.47
CA PRO A 377 -18.88 -26.54 9.21
C PRO A 377 -18.05 -27.82 9.03
N SER A 378 -16.93 -27.74 8.31
CA SER A 378 -15.98 -28.84 8.19
C SER A 378 -14.93 -28.72 9.30
N ALA A 379 -14.58 -29.84 9.93
CA ALA A 379 -13.67 -29.91 11.08
C ALA A 379 -12.26 -29.32 10.83
N ALA A 380 -11.89 -29.09 9.57
CA ALA A 380 -10.58 -28.55 9.17
C ALA A 380 -10.57 -27.04 8.89
N LEU A 381 -11.71 -26.34 8.90
CA LEU A 381 -11.82 -24.99 8.34
C LEU A 381 -12.61 -24.02 9.24
N PRO A 382 -12.09 -22.79 9.50
CA PRO A 382 -12.78 -21.79 10.32
C PRO A 382 -14.04 -21.22 9.65
N GLU A 383 -15.05 -20.91 10.48
CA GLU A 383 -16.37 -20.36 10.11
C GLU A 383 -16.28 -18.90 9.58
N CYS A 384 -17.25 -18.48 8.75
CA CYS A 384 -17.35 -17.11 8.26
C CYS A 384 -17.66 -16.14 9.42
N PRO A 385 -17.03 -14.95 9.50
CA PRO A 385 -17.32 -14.00 10.57
C PRO A 385 -18.78 -13.50 10.52
N PRO A 386 -19.49 -13.45 11.66
CA PRO A 386 -20.89 -13.02 11.71
C PRO A 386 -21.10 -11.58 11.22
N GLN A 387 -20.08 -10.73 11.29
CA GLN A 387 -20.10 -9.37 10.78
C GLN A 387 -20.30 -9.33 9.26
N VAL A 388 -19.71 -10.26 8.51
CA VAL A 388 -19.87 -10.35 7.04
C VAL A 388 -21.32 -10.65 6.69
N ILE A 389 -21.93 -11.60 7.40
CA ILE A 389 -23.34 -11.96 7.24
C ILE A 389 -24.24 -10.75 7.56
N ALA A 390 -24.02 -10.07 8.68
CA ALA A 390 -24.79 -8.89 9.06
C ALA A 390 -24.73 -7.77 8.01
N VAL A 391 -23.54 -7.55 7.40
CA VAL A 391 -23.35 -6.59 6.31
C VAL A 391 -24.10 -7.02 5.06
N LEU A 392 -23.92 -8.27 4.59
CA LEU A 392 -24.61 -8.78 3.40
C LEU A 392 -26.12 -8.64 3.50
N VAL A 393 -26.68 -9.02 4.65
CA VAL A 393 -28.12 -8.94 4.92
C VAL A 393 -28.62 -7.50 4.95
N THR A 394 -27.85 -6.59 5.55
CA THR A 394 -28.15 -5.16 5.53
C THR A 394 -28.10 -4.63 4.09
N THR A 395 -27.09 -5.00 3.31
CA THR A 395 -26.94 -4.61 1.90
C THR A 395 -28.11 -5.09 1.05
N LEU A 396 -28.48 -6.37 1.12
CA LEU A 396 -29.65 -6.89 0.39
C LEU A 396 -30.93 -6.15 0.76
N THR A 397 -31.10 -5.79 2.02
CA THR A 397 -32.25 -5.01 2.49
C THR A 397 -32.24 -3.58 1.93
N LYS A 398 -31.08 -2.92 1.89
CA LYS A 398 -30.92 -1.61 1.24
C LYS A 398 -31.26 -1.68 -0.25
N LEU A 399 -30.75 -2.67 -0.98
CA LEU A 399 -31.04 -2.86 -2.40
C LEU A 399 -32.54 -3.12 -2.65
N ALA A 400 -33.18 -3.97 -1.83
CA ALA A 400 -34.61 -4.23 -1.93
C ALA A 400 -35.48 -3.00 -1.63
N SER A 401 -35.04 -2.10 -0.75
CA SER A 401 -35.74 -0.82 -0.53
C SER A 401 -35.69 0.12 -1.74
N ARG A 402 -34.73 -0.10 -2.65
CA ARG A 402 -34.56 0.66 -3.91
C ARG A 402 -35.23 -0.03 -5.11
N SER A 403 -35.54 -1.33 -5.00
CA SER A 403 -36.21 -2.14 -6.02
C SER A 403 -37.28 -3.02 -5.35
N GLN A 404 -38.54 -2.55 -5.35
CA GLN A 404 -39.62 -3.12 -4.54
C GLN A 404 -39.93 -4.59 -4.87
N ASP A 405 -39.65 -5.02 -6.10
CA ASP A 405 -39.84 -6.41 -6.55
C ASP A 405 -38.96 -7.40 -5.77
N LEU A 406 -37.88 -6.94 -5.14
CA LEU A 406 -36.96 -7.77 -4.36
C LEU A 406 -37.38 -7.94 -2.88
N ILE A 407 -38.34 -7.14 -2.39
CA ILE A 407 -38.78 -7.15 -0.98
C ILE A 407 -39.25 -8.54 -0.50
N PRO A 408 -40.07 -9.29 -1.28
CA PRO A 408 -40.51 -10.63 -0.86
C PRO A 408 -39.34 -11.61 -0.69
N ARG A 409 -38.33 -11.54 -1.59
CA ARG A 409 -37.14 -12.41 -1.57
C ARG A 409 -36.31 -12.17 -0.30
N VAL A 410 -35.95 -10.93 -0.02
CA VAL A 410 -35.13 -10.60 1.16
C VAL A 410 -35.89 -10.88 2.47
N SER A 411 -37.21 -10.68 2.51
CA SER A 411 -38.04 -10.97 3.69
C SER A 411 -38.05 -12.46 4.04
N LEU A 412 -38.06 -13.33 3.02
CA LEU A 412 -37.91 -14.78 3.19
C LEU A 412 -36.55 -15.14 3.79
N PHE A 413 -35.45 -14.56 3.30
CA PHE A 413 -34.11 -14.78 3.83
C PHE A 413 -33.98 -14.34 5.29
N LEU A 414 -34.43 -13.13 5.62
CA LEU A 414 -34.44 -12.59 6.98
C LEU A 414 -35.22 -13.49 7.95
N SER A 415 -36.36 -14.01 7.49
CA SER A 415 -37.19 -14.94 8.28
C SER A 415 -36.47 -16.27 8.53
N LYS A 416 -35.79 -16.84 7.52
CA LYS A 416 -34.99 -18.07 7.68
C LYS A 416 -33.81 -17.88 8.63
N MET A 417 -33.10 -16.75 8.56
CA MET A 417 -31.97 -16.49 9.47
C MET A 417 -32.42 -16.31 10.92
N ARG A 418 -33.63 -15.76 11.14
CA ARG A 418 -34.23 -15.70 12.46
C ARG A 418 -34.46 -17.08 13.07
N THR A 419 -34.75 -18.10 12.25
CA THR A 419 -35.07 -19.48 12.68
C THR A 419 -33.86 -20.42 12.72
N LEU A 420 -32.85 -20.22 11.86
CA LEU A 420 -31.71 -21.13 11.67
C LEU A 420 -30.82 -21.34 12.92
N ALA A 421 -30.82 -20.42 13.88
CA ALA A 421 -29.98 -20.53 15.09
C ALA A 421 -30.70 -21.11 16.33
N GLN A 422 -31.87 -21.73 16.16
CA GLN A 422 -32.61 -22.40 17.25
C GLN A 422 -32.27 -23.90 17.38
N SER A 423 -31.30 -24.41 16.62
CA SER A 423 -30.86 -25.81 16.71
C SER A 423 -29.87 -26.00 17.88
N PRO A 424 -30.15 -26.87 18.87
CA PRO A 424 -29.34 -27.02 20.06
C PRO A 424 -28.13 -27.91 19.76
N ALA A 425 -27.00 -27.30 19.39
CA ALA A 425 -25.71 -27.97 19.39
C ALA A 425 -24.75 -27.21 20.33
N PRO A 426 -24.04 -27.93 21.22
CA PRO A 426 -23.16 -27.30 22.20
C PRO A 426 -21.99 -26.65 21.46
N SER A 427 -21.91 -25.33 21.46
CA SER A 427 -20.85 -24.60 20.80
C SER A 427 -20.36 -23.40 21.60
N SER A 428 -19.13 -22.97 21.32
CA SER A 428 -18.37 -21.99 22.11
C SER A 428 -19.12 -20.67 22.33
N MET A 429 -18.95 -20.04 23.50
CA MET A 429 -19.67 -18.80 23.89
C MET A 429 -19.59 -17.67 22.85
N HIS A 430 -18.44 -17.50 22.18
CA HIS A 430 -18.27 -16.46 21.13
C HIS A 430 -19.13 -16.72 19.87
N ARG A 431 -19.47 -17.98 19.59
CA ARG A 431 -20.32 -18.37 18.45
C ARG A 431 -21.78 -17.97 18.70
N GLU A 432 -22.23 -18.09 19.94
CA GLU A 432 -23.60 -17.79 20.33
C GLU A 432 -23.90 -16.28 20.31
N GLU A 433 -22.95 -15.45 20.77
CA GLU A 433 -23.04 -13.99 20.71
C GLU A 433 -23.10 -13.45 19.27
N GLY A 434 -22.22 -13.94 18.40
CA GLY A 434 -22.20 -13.55 16.98
C GLY A 434 -23.49 -13.91 16.26
N ALA A 435 -24.02 -15.11 16.50
CA ALA A 435 -25.29 -15.54 15.95
C ALA A 435 -26.49 -14.76 16.52
N ALA A 436 -26.42 -14.34 17.78
CA ALA A 436 -27.43 -13.48 18.41
C ALA A 436 -27.47 -12.08 17.77
N ALA A 437 -26.31 -11.48 17.50
CA ALA A 437 -26.22 -10.18 16.84
C ALA A 437 -26.81 -10.21 15.42
N VAL A 438 -26.50 -11.25 14.64
CA VAL A 438 -27.08 -11.44 13.28
C VAL A 438 -28.60 -11.61 13.35
N ARG A 439 -29.12 -12.34 14.34
CA ARG A 439 -30.58 -12.49 14.54
C ARG A 439 -31.27 -11.18 14.91
N ALA A 440 -30.70 -10.44 15.86
CA ALA A 440 -31.24 -9.14 16.25
C ALA A 440 -31.31 -8.20 15.04
N ARG A 441 -30.22 -8.15 14.26
CA ARG A 441 -30.15 -7.36 13.04
C ARG A 441 -31.19 -7.79 12.00
N ALA A 442 -31.37 -9.09 11.80
CA ALA A 442 -32.39 -9.58 10.86
C ALA A 442 -33.82 -9.21 11.28
N ALA A 443 -34.12 -9.20 12.59
CA ALA A 443 -35.42 -8.82 13.12
C ALA A 443 -35.70 -7.30 12.96
N GLU A 444 -34.69 -6.46 13.17
CA GLU A 444 -34.77 -5.01 12.92
C GLU A 444 -35.07 -4.73 11.45
N LEU A 445 -34.31 -5.34 10.54
CA LEU A 445 -34.45 -5.14 9.10
C LEU A 445 -35.81 -5.63 8.58
N LEU A 446 -36.30 -6.76 9.08
CA LEU A 446 -37.63 -7.27 8.73
C LEU A 446 -38.73 -6.31 9.20
N THR A 447 -38.54 -5.66 10.35
CA THR A 447 -39.50 -4.67 10.86
C THR A 447 -39.52 -3.41 9.99
N LEU A 448 -38.36 -2.93 9.56
CA LEU A 448 -38.26 -1.78 8.65
C LEU A 448 -38.92 -2.06 7.30
N LEU A 449 -38.73 -3.25 6.73
CA LEU A 449 -39.30 -3.63 5.43
C LEU A 449 -40.83 -3.73 5.41
N LYS A 450 -41.50 -3.80 6.59
CA LYS A 450 -42.97 -3.70 6.66
C LYS A 450 -43.50 -2.33 6.20
N MET A 451 -42.64 -1.30 6.21
CA MET A 451 -42.95 0.04 5.75
C MET A 451 -41.94 0.46 4.67
N PRO A 452 -42.10 0.02 3.40
CA PRO A 452 -41.11 0.21 2.35
C PRO A 452 -40.70 1.68 2.11
N SER A 453 -41.65 2.61 2.23
CA SER A 453 -41.41 4.05 2.10
C SER A 453 -40.49 4.59 3.22
N VAL A 454 -40.70 4.13 4.46
CA VAL A 454 -39.86 4.49 5.61
C VAL A 454 -38.49 3.83 5.49
N ALA A 455 -38.43 2.57 5.03
CA ALA A 455 -37.18 1.87 4.79
C ALA A 455 -36.33 2.58 3.74
N GLN A 456 -36.91 3.00 2.62
CA GLN A 456 -36.21 3.72 1.57
C GLN A 456 -35.59 5.04 2.09
N PHE A 457 -36.35 5.79 2.90
CA PHE A 457 -35.85 7.01 3.55
C PHE A 457 -34.73 6.73 4.56
N ALA A 458 -34.89 5.71 5.40
CA ALA A 458 -33.91 5.33 6.41
C ALA A 458 -32.60 4.80 5.79
N PHE A 459 -32.67 4.11 4.66
CA PHE A 459 -31.51 3.53 3.97
C PHE A 459 -30.88 4.42 2.90
N THR A 460 -31.51 5.55 2.58
CA THR A 460 -31.03 6.50 1.57
C THR A 460 -31.14 7.94 2.10
N PRO A 461 -30.43 8.28 3.19
CA PRO A 461 -30.42 9.65 3.68
C PRO A 461 -29.86 10.59 2.60
N SER A 462 -30.52 11.73 2.38
CA SER A 462 -30.06 12.73 1.41
C SER A 462 -28.61 13.17 1.70
N ALA A 463 -27.82 13.45 0.66
CA ALA A 463 -26.46 13.98 0.78
C ALA A 463 -26.38 15.30 1.60
N GLU A 464 -27.51 16.01 1.77
CA GLU A 464 -27.60 17.19 2.63
C GLU A 464 -27.72 16.86 4.13
N LEU A 465 -28.24 15.68 4.49
CA LEU A 465 -28.40 15.25 5.89
C LEU A 465 -27.12 14.62 6.46
N SER A 466 -26.17 14.24 5.61
CA SER A 466 -24.86 13.71 5.99
C SER A 466 -23.84 14.79 6.36
N LYS A 467 -24.19 16.08 6.18
CA LYS A 467 -23.49 17.21 6.82
C LYS A 467 -24.30 17.62 8.05
N PRO A 468 -23.73 17.61 9.28
CA PRO A 468 -24.46 18.07 10.45
C PRO A 468 -24.75 19.57 10.29
N ARG A 469 -25.95 19.92 9.82
CA ARG A 469 -26.49 21.25 10.02
C ARG A 469 -26.81 21.33 11.51
N TYR A 470 -25.91 21.91 12.29
CA TYR A 470 -26.28 22.43 13.60
C TYR A 470 -27.46 23.38 13.36
N HIS A 471 -28.66 22.97 13.75
CA HIS A 471 -29.80 23.87 13.84
C HIS A 471 -29.39 24.99 14.80
N ARG A 472 -29.13 26.19 14.25
CA ARG A 472 -29.26 27.40 15.04
C ARG A 472 -30.76 27.61 15.20
N ASP A 473 -31.26 27.36 16.39
CA ASP A 473 -32.59 27.78 16.78
C ASP A 473 -32.67 29.30 16.57
N ALA A 474 -33.39 29.69 15.52
CA ALA A 474 -33.87 31.05 15.35
C ALA A 474 -35.28 31.08 15.95
N ASN A 475 -35.34 31.15 17.29
CA ASN A 475 -36.52 31.61 18.03
C ASN A 475 -36.06 32.09 19.42
N THR A 476 -36.00 33.42 19.54
CA THR A 476 -36.10 34.27 20.74
C THR A 476 -35.20 34.00 21.94
#